data_AF-A0A843KW19-F1
#
_entry.id   AF-A0A843KW19-F1
#
_cell.length_a   1.000
_cell.length_b   1.000
_cell.length_c   1.000
_cell.angle_alpha   90.00
_cell.angle_beta   90.00
_cell.angle_gamma   90.00
#
_symmetry.space_group_name_H-M   'P 1'
#
loop_
_entity.id
_entity.type
_entity.pdbx_description
1 polymer ?
#
loop_
_entity_poly.entity_id
_entity_poly.type
_entity_poly.pdbx_seq_one_letter_code
_entity_poly.pdbx_strand_id
1 'polypeptide(L)'
;MKKMNARRLARVAVVLVLAAWICGTAAAEELTINDPGNVTAGETVTISGTTNVAPGNRLAVTVAPVGFGPANKSAPAGAAGTSGTVVVEAGNATANTWSFAANTAGFEPGEYSVAVEWVEGDASASTTFTVTAAAAATPSPAVTSPAATTTAPPTTSPTPTAAGPALPVAAALAAGVAGWLARRR
;
A
#
# COMPACT_ATOMS: atom_id res chain seq x y z
N MET A 1 -63.56 -23.59 15.94
CA MET A 1 -62.18 -23.83 16.43
C MET A 1 -62.16 -25.07 17.31
N LYS A 2 -61.62 -26.19 16.80
CA LYS A 2 -61.56 -27.49 17.50
C LYS A 2 -60.44 -27.42 18.54
N LYS A 3 -60.74 -27.61 19.84
CA LYS A 3 -59.74 -27.66 20.92
C LYS A 3 -58.75 -28.79 20.62
N MET A 4 -57.53 -28.43 20.21
CA MET A 4 -56.45 -29.38 19.97
C MET A 4 -55.86 -29.77 21.32
N ASN A 5 -55.90 -31.06 21.65
CA ASN A 5 -55.40 -31.58 22.93
C ASN A 5 -53.91 -31.27 23.08
N ALA A 6 -53.51 -30.75 24.24
CA ALA A 6 -52.14 -30.31 24.54
C ALA A 6 -51.07 -31.36 24.20
N ARG A 7 -51.40 -32.66 24.30
CA ARG A 7 -50.52 -33.78 23.94
C ARG A 7 -50.26 -33.91 22.43
N ARG A 8 -51.22 -33.52 21.57
CA ARG A 8 -51.03 -33.46 20.10
C ARG A 8 -50.22 -32.23 19.71
N LEU A 9 -50.46 -31.08 20.35
CA LEU A 9 -49.65 -29.87 20.18
C LEU A 9 -48.19 -30.10 20.57
N ALA A 10 -47.94 -30.72 21.73
CA ALA A 10 -46.58 -31.03 22.18
C ALA A 10 -45.86 -32.00 21.23
N ARG A 11 -46.55 -33.00 20.67
CA ARG A 11 -45.96 -33.94 19.70
C ARG A 11 -45.62 -33.28 18.36
N VAL A 12 -46.47 -32.39 17.85
CA VAL A 12 -46.19 -31.64 16.62
C VAL A 12 -45.04 -30.64 16.82
N ALA A 13 -45.00 -29.98 17.97
CA ALA A 13 -43.89 -29.07 18.33
C ALA A 13 -42.56 -29.82 18.43
N VAL A 14 -42.52 -31.01 19.05
CA VAL A 14 -41.30 -31.82 19.14
C VAL A 14 -40.81 -32.30 17.76
N VAL A 15 -41.72 -32.69 16.85
CA VAL A 15 -41.34 -33.10 15.49
C VAL A 15 -40.83 -31.92 14.65
N LEU A 16 -41.40 -30.71 14.80
CA LEU A 16 -40.90 -29.51 14.13
C LEU A 16 -39.54 -29.05 14.66
N VAL A 17 -39.28 -29.22 15.95
CA VAL A 17 -37.96 -28.93 16.56
C VAL A 17 -36.91 -29.95 16.10
N LEU A 18 -37.27 -31.22 15.91
CA LEU A 18 -36.37 -32.25 15.38
C LEU A 18 -36.07 -32.11 13.88
N ALA A 19 -36.99 -31.53 13.09
CA ALA A 19 -36.78 -31.31 11.64
C ALA A 19 -35.95 -30.04 11.34
N ALA A 20 -35.82 -29.11 12.29
CA ALA A 20 -35.03 -27.89 12.15
C ALA A 20 -33.52 -28.08 12.46
N TRP A 21 -33.09 -29.30 12.80
CA TRP A 21 -31.71 -29.60 13.18
C TRP A 21 -30.87 -30.28 12.10
N ILE A 22 -31.42 -30.46 10.89
CA ILE A 22 -30.62 -30.82 9.72
C ILE A 22 -30.28 -29.53 8.99
N CYS A 23 -29.55 -28.64 9.67
CA CYS A 23 -28.72 -27.68 8.98
C CYS A 23 -27.59 -28.53 8.38
N GLY A 24 -27.70 -28.85 7.10
CA GLY A 24 -26.60 -29.47 6.38
C GLY A 24 -25.39 -28.56 6.52
N THR A 25 -24.38 -28.98 7.27
CA THR A 25 -23.07 -28.36 7.24
C THR A 25 -22.48 -28.67 5.87
N ALA A 26 -22.80 -27.86 4.86
CA ALA A 26 -21.79 -27.58 3.85
C ALA A 26 -20.57 -27.07 4.63
N ALA A 27 -19.38 -27.62 4.36
CA ALA A 27 -18.17 -27.03 4.90
C ALA A 27 -18.16 -25.58 4.44
N ALA A 28 -18.44 -24.64 5.36
CA ALA A 28 -18.36 -23.23 5.06
C ALA A 28 -16.95 -22.99 4.55
N GLU A 29 -16.82 -22.18 3.51
CA GLU A 29 -15.52 -21.78 3.02
C GLU A 29 -14.86 -20.95 4.11
N GLU A 30 -13.84 -21.53 4.72
CA GLU A 30 -13.15 -20.96 5.87
C GLU A 30 -12.01 -20.12 5.33
N LEU A 31 -11.97 -18.87 5.76
CA LEU A 31 -10.92 -17.92 5.46
C LEU A 31 -10.57 -17.19 6.75
N THR A 32 -9.29 -17.21 7.11
CA THR A 32 -8.79 -16.57 8.33
C THR A 32 -7.69 -15.58 7.97
N ILE A 33 -7.49 -14.59 8.84
CA ILE A 33 -6.38 -13.64 8.76
C ILE A 33 -5.60 -13.74 10.07
N ASN A 34 -4.30 -13.97 9.98
CA ASN A 34 -3.40 -13.93 11.12
C ASN A 34 -3.24 -12.47 11.57
N ASP A 35 -3.05 -12.26 12.88
CA ASP A 35 -2.75 -10.94 13.40
C ASP A 35 -1.46 -10.38 12.76
N PRO A 36 -1.52 -9.25 12.03
CA PRO A 36 -0.34 -8.66 11.41
C PRO A 36 0.61 -8.01 12.42
N GLY A 37 0.18 -7.85 13.69
CA GLY A 37 0.98 -7.29 14.77
C GLY A 37 1.15 -5.77 14.70
N ASN A 38 2.28 -5.28 15.21
CA ASN A 38 2.62 -3.86 15.13
C ASN A 38 3.20 -3.54 13.76
N VAL A 39 2.66 -2.51 13.10
CA VAL A 39 3.08 -2.11 11.76
C VAL A 39 3.62 -0.69 11.80
N THR A 40 4.80 -0.48 11.24
CA THR A 40 5.39 0.86 11.10
C THR A 40 5.04 1.43 9.73
N ALA A 41 4.69 2.72 9.67
CA ALA A 41 4.47 3.40 8.40
C ALA A 41 5.74 3.42 7.54
N GLY A 42 5.62 3.21 6.22
CA GLY A 42 6.75 3.25 5.29
C GLY A 42 7.52 1.93 5.14
N GLU A 43 7.06 0.84 5.76
CA GLU A 43 7.65 -0.50 5.63
C GLU A 43 6.76 -1.42 4.77
N THR A 44 7.23 -2.64 4.50
CA THR A 44 6.40 -3.68 3.90
C THR A 44 6.00 -4.67 4.98
N VAL A 45 4.69 -4.79 5.23
CA VAL A 45 4.13 -5.77 6.17
C VAL A 45 3.60 -6.98 5.40
N THR A 46 3.80 -8.16 5.97
CA THR A 46 3.24 -9.40 5.42
C THR A 46 1.96 -9.75 6.14
N ILE A 47 0.84 -9.67 5.44
CA ILE A 47 -0.47 -10.12 5.91
C ILE A 47 -0.66 -11.55 5.41
N SER A 48 -1.01 -12.47 6.30
CA SER A 48 -1.15 -13.89 5.96
C SER A 48 -2.33 -14.52 6.66
N GLY A 49 -2.71 -15.72 6.24
CA GLY A 49 -3.78 -16.47 6.88
C GLY A 49 -3.90 -17.88 6.33
N THR A 50 -4.94 -18.57 6.78
CA THR A 50 -5.28 -19.92 6.31
C THR A 50 -6.65 -19.95 5.63
N THR A 51 -6.86 -20.94 4.79
CA THR A 51 -8.15 -21.15 4.14
C THR A 51 -8.35 -22.61 3.74
N ASN A 52 -9.60 -23.03 3.56
CA ASN A 52 -9.94 -24.30 2.92
C ASN A 52 -10.19 -24.16 1.40
N VAL A 53 -10.12 -22.94 0.84
CA VAL A 53 -10.19 -22.68 -0.60
C VAL A 53 -9.04 -23.41 -1.31
N ALA A 54 -9.32 -24.03 -2.46
CA ALA A 54 -8.32 -24.83 -3.18
C ALA A 54 -7.11 -24.00 -3.63
N PRO A 55 -5.88 -24.60 -3.64
CA PRO A 55 -4.71 -23.93 -4.17
C PRO A 55 -4.88 -23.53 -5.64
N GLY A 56 -4.33 -22.38 -6.02
CA GLY A 56 -4.47 -21.80 -7.36
C GLY A 56 -5.64 -20.83 -7.53
N ASN A 57 -6.58 -20.80 -6.58
CA ASN A 57 -7.63 -19.79 -6.53
C ASN A 57 -7.10 -18.43 -6.07
N ARG A 58 -7.88 -17.36 -6.28
CA ARG A 58 -7.44 -15.98 -6.07
C ARG A 58 -8.22 -15.30 -4.96
N LEU A 59 -7.49 -14.69 -4.03
CA LEU A 59 -8.07 -13.87 -2.98
C LEU A 59 -7.80 -12.39 -3.27
N ALA A 60 -8.82 -11.55 -3.19
CA ALA A 60 -8.68 -10.10 -3.20
C ALA A 60 -8.40 -9.61 -1.78
N VAL A 61 -7.32 -8.88 -1.59
CA VAL A 61 -6.94 -8.27 -0.31
C VAL A 61 -7.06 -6.76 -0.45
N THR A 62 -7.78 -6.13 0.47
CA THR A 62 -7.94 -4.67 0.53
C THR A 62 -7.57 -4.19 1.92
N VAL A 63 -6.66 -3.22 1.99
CA VAL A 63 -6.23 -2.55 3.21
C VAL A 63 -6.63 -1.09 3.11
N ALA A 64 -7.47 -0.63 4.02
CA ALA A 64 -8.01 0.73 4.02
C ALA A 64 -8.00 1.34 5.44
N PRO A 65 -7.79 2.66 5.58
CA PRO A 65 -7.89 3.32 6.88
C PRO A 65 -9.33 3.26 7.43
N VAL A 66 -9.48 2.97 8.73
CA VAL A 66 -10.78 2.90 9.41
C VAL A 66 -11.33 4.30 9.72
N GLY A 67 -10.44 5.30 9.83
CA GLY A 67 -10.79 6.67 10.13
C GLY A 67 -10.65 7.60 8.91
N PHE A 68 -11.77 8.08 8.38
CA PHE A 68 -11.79 9.28 7.53
C PHE A 68 -11.78 10.52 8.42
N GLY A 69 -10.59 10.98 8.83
CA GLY A 69 -10.43 12.33 9.38
C GLY A 69 -10.60 13.39 8.28
N PRO A 70 -10.96 14.64 8.60
CA PRO A 70 -10.99 15.70 7.60
C PRO A 70 -9.59 15.87 6.99
N ALA A 71 -9.44 15.47 5.73
CA ALA A 71 -8.20 15.64 5.00
C ALA A 71 -7.87 17.14 4.87
N ASN A 72 -6.68 17.54 5.30
CA ASN A 72 -6.21 18.90 5.10
C ASN A 72 -5.97 19.11 3.60
N LYS A 73 -6.64 20.08 2.96
CA LYS A 73 -6.50 20.34 1.51
C LYS A 73 -5.06 20.69 1.09
N SER A 74 -4.22 21.07 2.05
CA SER A 74 -2.81 21.41 1.84
C SER A 74 -1.86 20.24 2.15
N ALA A 75 -2.35 19.14 2.71
CA ALA A 75 -1.55 17.93 2.91
C ALA A 75 -1.51 17.13 1.60
N PRO A 76 -0.38 16.47 1.27
CA PRO A 76 -0.36 15.44 0.24
C PRO A 76 -1.44 14.40 0.56
N ALA A 77 -2.16 13.91 -0.46
CA ALA A 77 -3.29 12.97 -0.43
C ALA A 77 -3.54 12.24 0.91
N GLY A 78 -4.78 12.32 1.42
CA GLY A 78 -5.18 11.71 2.70
C GLY A 78 -4.88 10.21 2.82
N ALA A 79 -4.96 9.67 4.04
CA ALA A 79 -4.57 8.31 4.44
C ALA A 79 -4.68 7.27 3.30
N ALA A 80 -3.51 6.79 2.84
CA ALA A 80 -3.40 5.84 1.74
C ALA A 80 -3.79 4.43 2.18
N GLY A 81 -4.34 3.64 1.25
CA GLY A 81 -4.57 2.20 1.40
C GLY A 81 -3.84 1.42 0.32
N THR A 82 -3.81 0.10 0.45
CA THR A 82 -3.27 -0.79 -0.60
C THR A 82 -4.22 -1.95 -0.85
N SER A 83 -4.31 -2.40 -2.10
CA SER A 83 -5.08 -3.59 -2.44
C SER A 83 -4.33 -4.43 -3.46
N GLY A 84 -4.71 -5.69 -3.58
CA GLY A 84 -4.11 -6.61 -4.53
C GLY A 84 -4.83 -7.95 -4.58
N THR A 85 -4.31 -8.83 -5.42
CA THR A 85 -4.80 -10.20 -5.54
C THR A 85 -3.65 -11.15 -5.23
N VAL A 86 -3.93 -12.17 -4.41
CA VAL A 86 -2.97 -13.21 -4.04
C VAL A 86 -3.51 -14.58 -4.44
N VAL A 87 -2.62 -15.52 -4.66
CA VAL A 87 -2.97 -16.90 -5.00
C VAL A 87 -2.92 -17.74 -3.74
N VAL A 88 -3.90 -18.62 -3.56
CA VAL A 88 -3.88 -19.61 -2.48
C VAL A 88 -2.82 -20.66 -2.78
N GLU A 89 -1.95 -20.90 -1.80
CA GLU A 89 -0.88 -21.89 -1.85
C GLU A 89 -1.25 -23.13 -1.03
N ALA A 90 -0.73 -24.28 -1.44
CA ALA A 90 -0.89 -25.50 -0.68
C ALA A 90 -0.20 -25.35 0.68
N GLY A 91 -0.97 -25.51 1.76
CA GLY A 91 -0.48 -25.41 3.12
C GLY A 91 -0.18 -26.79 3.71
N ASN A 92 -0.57 -26.99 4.97
CA ASN A 92 -0.41 -28.27 5.64
C ASN A 92 -1.59 -29.22 5.34
N ALA A 93 -1.61 -30.40 5.96
CA ALA A 93 -2.67 -31.40 5.73
C ALA A 93 -4.08 -30.94 6.12
N THR A 94 -4.21 -29.81 6.83
CA THR A 94 -5.46 -29.29 7.40
C THR A 94 -5.95 -28.01 6.75
N ALA A 95 -5.06 -27.14 6.25
CA ALA A 95 -5.44 -25.87 5.64
C ALA A 95 -4.41 -25.38 4.62
N ASN A 96 -4.91 -24.69 3.60
CA ASN A 96 -4.12 -23.94 2.64
C ASN A 96 -3.71 -22.58 3.20
N THR A 97 -2.71 -21.95 2.60
CA THR A 97 -2.13 -20.69 3.08
C THR A 97 -2.19 -19.62 2.01
N TRP A 98 -2.19 -18.36 2.43
CA TRP A 98 -2.06 -17.22 1.54
C TRP A 98 -1.25 -16.13 2.22
N SER A 99 -0.61 -15.27 1.43
CA SER A 99 0.26 -14.20 1.92
C SER A 99 0.22 -13.01 0.97
N PHE A 100 0.12 -11.81 1.54
CA PHE A 100 0.07 -10.54 0.84
C PHE A 100 1.12 -9.59 1.43
N ALA A 101 2.02 -9.10 0.58
CA ALA A 101 2.96 -8.05 0.95
C ALA A 101 2.30 -6.68 0.76
N ALA A 102 1.90 -6.05 1.86
CA ALA A 102 1.30 -4.72 1.86
C ALA A 102 2.40 -3.66 2.03
N ASN A 103 2.52 -2.77 1.04
CA ASN A 103 3.40 -1.61 1.13
C ASN A 103 2.70 -0.49 1.89
N THR A 104 3.22 -0.12 3.07
CA THR A 104 2.66 0.95 3.90
C THR A 104 3.29 2.31 3.62
N ALA A 105 4.01 2.46 2.50
CA ALA A 105 4.48 3.76 2.03
C ALA A 105 3.30 4.72 1.82
N GLY A 106 3.30 5.83 2.55
CA GLY A 106 2.23 6.82 2.53
C GLY A 106 1.07 6.53 3.48
N PHE A 107 1.14 5.46 4.27
CA PHE A 107 0.16 5.22 5.34
C PHE A 107 0.40 6.23 6.46
N GLU A 108 -0.67 6.89 6.90
CA GLU A 108 -0.64 7.74 8.09
C GLU A 108 -0.78 6.87 9.35
N PRO A 109 -0.18 7.26 10.49
CA PRO A 109 -0.40 6.57 11.76
C PRO A 109 -1.88 6.53 12.13
N GLY A 110 -2.40 5.35 12.46
CA GLY A 110 -3.83 5.16 12.71
C GLY A 110 -4.28 3.71 12.58
N GLU A 111 -5.59 3.49 12.64
CA GLU A 111 -6.20 2.17 12.51
C GLU A 111 -6.54 1.87 11.04
N TYR A 112 -6.19 0.67 10.60
CA TYR A 112 -6.44 0.16 9.25
C TYR A 112 -7.24 -1.14 9.34
N SER A 113 -8.17 -1.32 8.40
CA SER A 113 -8.92 -2.55 8.19
C SER A 113 -8.34 -3.30 7.00
N VAL A 114 -8.19 -4.61 7.17
CA VAL A 114 -7.87 -5.57 6.12
C VAL A 114 -9.14 -6.36 5.85
N ALA A 115 -9.56 -6.39 4.60
CA ALA A 115 -10.60 -7.27 4.10
C ALA A 115 -9.99 -8.24 3.08
N VAL A 116 -10.32 -9.51 3.20
CA VAL A 116 -9.90 -10.57 2.28
C VAL A 116 -11.13 -11.30 1.78
N GLU A 117 -11.26 -11.44 0.47
CA GLU A 117 -12.43 -12.02 -0.17
C GLU A 117 -11.97 -13.02 -1.24
N TRP A 118 -12.63 -14.17 -1.32
CA TRP A 118 -12.43 -15.09 -2.42
C TRP A 118 -13.14 -14.57 -3.67
N VAL A 119 -12.42 -14.42 -4.78
CA VAL A 119 -12.93 -13.77 -5.99
C VAL A 119 -14.03 -14.59 -6.69
N GLU A 120 -14.00 -15.92 -6.54
CA GLU A 120 -14.91 -16.83 -7.23
C GLU A 120 -16.01 -17.44 -6.34
N GLY A 121 -16.14 -17.00 -5.08
CA GLY A 121 -17.20 -17.46 -4.17
C GLY A 121 -17.43 -16.54 -2.98
N ASP A 122 -17.85 -17.10 -1.84
CA ASP A 122 -18.44 -16.31 -0.74
C ASP A 122 -17.54 -16.22 0.51
N ALA A 123 -16.39 -16.88 0.50
CA ALA A 123 -15.43 -16.84 1.61
C ALA A 123 -14.89 -15.41 1.81
N SER A 124 -15.05 -14.87 3.02
CA SER A 124 -14.53 -13.55 3.38
C SER A 124 -14.04 -13.50 4.82
N ALA A 125 -13.05 -12.65 5.08
CA ALA A 125 -12.51 -12.39 6.41
C ALA A 125 -12.10 -10.92 6.53
N SER A 126 -12.16 -10.39 7.75
CA SER A 126 -11.68 -9.05 8.03
C SER A 126 -10.98 -8.97 9.39
N THR A 127 -9.99 -8.08 9.49
CA THR A 127 -9.28 -7.77 10.72
C THR A 127 -8.84 -6.31 10.72
N THR A 128 -8.48 -5.76 11.87
CA THR A 128 -7.90 -4.42 11.98
C THR A 128 -6.50 -4.47 12.59
N PHE A 129 -5.69 -3.48 12.27
CA PHE A 129 -4.37 -3.30 12.87
C PHE A 129 -4.00 -1.83 12.96
N THR A 130 -3.05 -1.53 13.84
CA THR A 130 -2.59 -0.16 14.09
C THR A 130 -1.25 0.09 13.43
N VAL A 131 -1.18 1.17 12.66
CA VAL A 131 0.05 1.69 12.08
C VAL A 131 0.63 2.76 12.99
N THR A 132 1.89 2.62 13.37
CA THR A 132 2.66 3.61 14.15
C THR A 132 3.55 4.44 13.25
N ALA A 133 3.91 5.65 13.71
CA ALA A 133 4.83 6.52 12.98
C ALA A 133 6.22 5.90 12.90
N ALA A 134 6.84 5.97 11.72
CA ALA A 134 8.26 5.66 11.58
C ALA A 134 9.09 6.60 12.48
N ALA A 135 10.04 6.03 13.21
CA ALA A 135 10.99 6.83 13.96
C ALA A 135 11.73 7.76 12.99
N ALA A 136 11.68 9.07 13.24
CA ALA A 136 12.44 10.01 12.44
C ALA A 136 13.93 9.64 12.52
N ALA A 137 14.56 9.43 11.36
CA ALA A 137 16.01 9.25 11.31
C ALA A 137 16.64 10.47 11.99
N THR A 138 17.32 10.26 13.11
CA THR A 138 18.14 11.31 13.72
C THR A 138 19.22 11.64 12.69
N PRO A 139 19.37 12.89 12.23
CA PRO A 139 20.44 13.22 11.31
C PRO A 139 21.75 12.85 11.99
N SER A 140 22.48 11.90 11.39
CA SER A 140 23.85 11.63 11.78
C SER A 140 24.62 12.94 11.61
N PRO A 141 25.38 13.42 12.61
CA PRO A 141 26.16 14.64 12.44
C PRO A 141 27.10 14.43 11.26
N ALA A 142 27.01 15.32 10.27
CA ALA A 142 27.93 15.33 9.15
C ALA A 142 29.36 15.38 9.70
N VAL A 143 30.15 14.34 9.43
CA VAL A 143 31.60 14.36 9.65
C VAL A 143 32.16 15.43 8.73
N THR A 144 32.44 16.60 9.29
CA THR A 144 33.23 17.65 8.63
C THR A 144 34.64 17.10 8.43
N SER A 145 34.91 16.64 7.21
CA SER A 145 36.29 16.36 6.77
C SER A 145 37.09 17.67 6.83
N PRO A 146 38.31 17.71 7.40
CA PRO A 146 39.14 18.89 7.37
C PRO A 146 39.45 19.29 5.92
N ALA A 147 39.20 20.56 5.60
CA ALA A 147 39.54 21.14 4.31
C ALA A 147 41.05 20.98 4.03
N ALA A 148 41.40 20.35 2.92
CA ALA A 148 42.75 20.39 2.39
C ALA A 148 43.09 21.84 2.00
N THR A 149 44.06 22.44 2.69
CA THR A 149 44.64 23.74 2.34
C THR A 149 45.39 23.61 1.01
N THR A 150 44.77 24.10 -0.06
CA THR A 150 45.48 24.30 -1.34
C THR A 150 46.17 25.66 -1.30
N THR A 151 47.49 25.64 -1.20
CA THR A 151 48.34 26.83 -1.30
C THR A 151 48.26 27.41 -2.72
N ALA A 152 47.80 28.65 -2.85
CA ALA A 152 47.82 29.39 -4.12
C ALA A 152 49.26 29.81 -4.48
N PRO A 153 49.68 29.74 -5.75
CA PRO A 153 50.97 30.27 -6.20
C PRO A 153 50.94 31.82 -6.21
N PRO A 154 52.10 32.49 -6.08
CA PRO A 154 52.16 33.95 -6.05
C PRO A 154 51.80 34.57 -7.40
N THR A 155 51.00 35.64 -7.36
CA THR A 155 50.67 36.52 -8.47
C THR A 155 51.89 37.35 -8.88
N THR A 156 52.25 37.30 -10.18
CA THR A 156 53.17 38.27 -10.78
C THR A 156 52.40 39.46 -11.32
N SER A 157 52.85 40.65 -10.92
CA SER A 157 52.29 41.96 -11.29
C SER A 157 52.67 42.32 -12.74
N PRO A 158 51.72 42.71 -13.62
CA PRO A 158 52.08 43.32 -14.89
C PRO A 158 52.34 44.82 -14.72
N THR A 159 53.53 45.26 -15.12
CA THR A 159 53.96 46.65 -15.28
C THR A 159 53.04 47.43 -16.22
N PRO A 160 52.63 48.68 -15.91
CA PRO A 160 51.87 49.50 -16.84
C PRO A 160 52.82 50.24 -17.80
N THR A 161 52.56 50.21 -19.10
CA THR A 161 53.11 51.21 -20.04
C THR A 161 52.07 51.53 -21.11
N ALA A 162 51.72 52.81 -21.16
CA ALA A 162 50.73 53.41 -22.04
C ALA A 162 51.26 53.57 -23.48
N ALA A 163 50.34 53.53 -24.47
CA ALA A 163 50.18 54.56 -25.51
C ALA A 163 49.23 54.11 -26.65
N GLY A 164 48.13 54.84 -26.83
CA GLY A 164 47.62 55.23 -28.16
C GLY A 164 46.55 54.37 -28.86
N PRO A 165 45.74 54.96 -29.77
CA PRO A 165 44.31 54.68 -29.86
C PRO A 165 43.83 54.13 -31.23
N ALA A 166 42.70 53.43 -31.27
CA ALA A 166 41.76 53.45 -32.40
C ALA A 166 40.39 52.82 -32.02
N LEU A 167 39.35 53.65 -32.07
CA LEU A 167 37.91 53.31 -32.16
C LEU A 167 37.58 52.72 -33.56
N PRO A 168 36.32 52.42 -33.95
CA PRO A 168 35.14 51.81 -33.28
C PRO A 168 34.46 50.72 -34.19
N VAL A 169 33.18 50.39 -33.89
CA VAL A 169 32.10 49.86 -34.79
C VAL A 169 31.99 48.32 -34.86
N ALA A 170 30.83 47.66 -34.94
CA ALA A 170 29.43 47.84 -34.54
C ALA A 170 28.70 46.59 -35.07
N ALA A 171 27.61 46.17 -34.41
CA ALA A 171 26.45 45.45 -34.98
C ALA A 171 26.75 44.07 -35.65
N ALA A 172 25.82 43.15 -35.91
CA ALA A 172 24.37 43.06 -35.80
C ALA A 172 23.98 41.56 -35.80
N LEU A 173 22.82 41.25 -35.19
CA LEU A 173 21.72 40.37 -35.62
C LEU A 173 21.97 39.30 -36.72
N ALA A 174 21.45 38.08 -36.51
CA ALA A 174 20.26 37.60 -37.24
C ALA A 174 19.84 36.17 -36.85
N ALA A 175 18.52 35.97 -36.89
CA ALA A 175 17.77 34.74 -36.71
C ALA A 175 17.90 33.77 -37.91
N GLY A 176 17.65 32.48 -37.68
CA GLY A 176 17.54 31.45 -38.72
C GLY A 176 16.35 30.52 -38.45
N VAL A 177 15.41 30.51 -39.40
CA VAL A 177 14.10 29.84 -39.41
C VAL A 177 14.18 28.39 -39.94
N ALA A 178 13.21 27.60 -39.49
CA ALA A 178 12.71 26.28 -39.91
C ALA A 178 13.13 25.66 -41.26
N GLY A 179 13.27 24.33 -41.24
CA GLY A 179 13.23 23.45 -42.41
C GLY A 179 12.49 22.16 -42.11
N TRP A 180 11.19 22.13 -42.40
CA TRP A 180 10.36 20.93 -42.49
C TRP A 180 10.50 20.35 -43.91
N LEU A 181 10.90 19.09 -44.05
CA LEU A 181 10.52 18.33 -45.24
C LEU A 181 10.51 16.82 -44.98
N ALA A 182 9.34 16.28 -45.24
CA ALA A 182 8.95 14.90 -45.09
C ALA A 182 9.51 13.98 -46.18
N ARG A 183 9.38 12.69 -45.86
CA ARG A 183 9.00 11.56 -46.72
C ARG A 183 10.09 10.64 -47.30
N ARG A 184 9.86 9.37 -46.93
CA ARG A 184 9.98 8.11 -47.68
C ARG A 184 11.37 7.50 -47.77
N ARG A 185 11.59 6.51 -46.90
CA ARG A 185 11.69 5.12 -47.37
C ARG A 185 10.79 4.23 -46.52
#